data_AF-A0A504Z5Q3-F1
#
_entry.id   AF-A0A504Z5Q3-F1
#
_cell.length_a   1.000
_cell.length_b   1.000
_cell.length_c   1.000
_cell.angle_alpha   90.00
_cell.angle_beta   90.00
_cell.angle_gamma   90.00
#
_symmetry.space_group_name_H-M   'P 1'
#
loop_
_entity.id
_entity.type
_entity.pdbx_description
1 polymer ?
#
loop_
_entity_poly.entity_id
_entity_poly.type
_entity_poly.pdbx_seq_one_letter_code
_entity_poly.pdbx_strand_id
1 'polypeptide(L)'
;MNDRENTTVIDQLVPNAVDGDVIPAVQLELSLDEPQLTYRPKFPLPDEINQLPRDQTVCQYCGVSYLVLSEIKQLEERIEKQSSELIDLLAQTQIKDEQIAVVELENKNLNKQLQEIQKTDSSIYQIRNDRDNLRCQVDDLSAAVETAGATEKRCMHELTETRGRLDLAGVQADALRHSLIRIRSKCIHILCDSNVMNEITKIRSYLDKIRVHLELKDDAVTMHKAGLECRLRDAEEECATLEHEKQCMEEHYARNESRMVEKRRQWSEEQGTLKGDVKSTHAFGYSHNSVVRENRVNDVIALILN
;
A
#
# COMPACT_ATOMS: atom_id res chain seq x y z
N MET A 1 -31.70 -14.31 0.42
CA MET A 1 -32.88 -14.00 1.24
C MET A 1 -34.08 -14.56 0.51
N ASN A 2 -34.78 -15.48 1.19
CA ASN A 2 -36.08 -16.07 0.87
C ASN A 2 -36.23 -16.90 -0.41
N ASP A 3 -35.69 -18.11 -0.35
CA ASP A 3 -36.34 -19.29 -0.92
C ASP A 3 -37.43 -19.77 0.04
N ARG A 4 -38.70 -19.65 -0.35
CA ARG A 4 -39.83 -20.38 0.25
C ARG A 4 -41.07 -20.14 -0.59
N GLU A 5 -41.41 -21.12 -1.41
CA GLU A 5 -42.77 -21.55 -1.75
C GLU A 5 -42.70 -22.54 -2.91
N ASN A 6 -42.41 -23.79 -2.58
CA ASN A 6 -43.01 -24.92 -3.28
C ASN A 6 -42.80 -26.18 -2.44
N THR A 7 -43.72 -26.36 -1.50
CA THR A 7 -43.88 -27.60 -0.75
C THR A 7 -45.37 -27.82 -0.65
N THR A 8 -45.81 -29.05 -0.92
CA THR A 8 -47.21 -29.52 -1.03
C THR A 8 -47.88 -29.17 -2.35
N VAL A 9 -47.86 -30.10 -3.32
CA VAL A 9 -49.04 -30.76 -3.94
C VAL A 9 -48.52 -31.78 -4.97
N ILE A 10 -47.78 -32.82 -4.58
CA ILE A 10 -47.68 -34.07 -5.36
C ILE A 10 -47.41 -35.19 -4.35
N ASP A 11 -48.44 -35.63 -3.65
CA ASP A 11 -48.39 -36.83 -2.80
C ASP A 11 -49.76 -37.54 -2.79
N GLN A 12 -50.31 -37.75 -3.99
CA GLN A 12 -51.59 -38.46 -4.17
C GLN A 12 -51.57 -39.52 -5.28
N LEU A 13 -50.41 -39.97 -5.74
CA LEU A 13 -50.34 -41.01 -6.77
C LEU A 13 -49.23 -42.02 -6.47
N VAL A 14 -49.39 -42.75 -5.38
CA VAL A 14 -48.80 -44.08 -5.22
C VAL A 14 -49.95 -45.01 -4.81
N PRO A 15 -50.36 -45.97 -5.67
CA PRO A 15 -51.18 -47.08 -5.20
C PRO A 15 -50.33 -47.88 -4.23
N ASN A 16 -50.77 -47.97 -2.98
CA ASN A 16 -50.13 -48.78 -1.96
C ASN A 16 -49.87 -50.19 -2.51
N ALA A 17 -48.63 -50.63 -2.32
CA ALA A 17 -48.22 -52.01 -2.53
C ALA A 17 -49.15 -52.93 -1.73
N VAL A 18 -49.74 -53.87 -2.46
CA VAL A 18 -50.63 -54.90 -1.96
C VAL A 18 -49.76 -55.93 -1.24
N ASP A 19 -49.58 -55.75 0.07
CA ASP A 19 -49.14 -56.81 0.97
C ASP A 19 -50.36 -57.63 1.41
N GLY A 20 -50.23 -58.94 1.29
CA GLY A 20 -51.08 -59.91 1.96
C GLY A 20 -52.32 -60.32 1.17
N ASP A 21 -52.22 -61.48 0.54
CA ASP A 21 -53.24 -62.53 0.44
C ASP A 21 -54.66 -62.13 0.86
N VAL A 22 -55.29 -61.29 0.04
CA VAL A 22 -56.74 -61.29 -0.07
C VAL A 22 -56.99 -61.29 -1.56
N ILE A 23 -56.95 -62.50 -2.14
CA ILE A 23 -57.81 -62.80 -3.29
C ILE A 23 -59.14 -62.19 -2.89
N PRO A 24 -59.67 -61.14 -3.57
CA PRO A 24 -61.05 -60.77 -3.35
C PRO A 24 -61.77 -62.06 -3.63
N ALA A 25 -62.37 -62.66 -2.60
CA ALA A 25 -63.35 -63.68 -2.83
C ALA A 25 -64.31 -62.97 -3.78
N VAL A 26 -64.17 -63.24 -5.08
CA VAL A 26 -65.27 -63.18 -5.99
C VAL A 26 -66.22 -64.09 -5.27
N GLN A 27 -67.12 -63.47 -4.51
CA GLN A 27 -68.41 -64.03 -4.28
C GLN A 27 -68.87 -64.28 -5.71
N LEU A 28 -68.57 -65.48 -6.21
CA LEU A 28 -69.64 -66.30 -6.69
C LEU A 28 -70.65 -66.25 -5.54
N GLU A 29 -71.47 -65.20 -5.54
CA GLU A 29 -72.89 -65.41 -5.48
C GLU A 29 -73.16 -66.43 -6.60
N LEU A 30 -72.85 -67.70 -6.29
CA LEU A 30 -73.86 -68.73 -6.34
C LEU A 30 -75.01 -68.07 -5.59
N SER A 31 -75.82 -67.33 -6.33
CA SER A 31 -77.22 -67.25 -6.04
C SER A 31 -77.63 -68.71 -5.88
N LEU A 32 -77.59 -69.16 -4.63
CA LEU A 32 -78.54 -70.09 -4.05
C LEU A 32 -79.91 -69.41 -4.07
N ASP A 33 -80.32 -68.92 -5.24
CA ASP A 33 -81.59 -69.35 -5.74
C ASP A 33 -81.37 -70.84 -5.99
N GLU A 34 -81.56 -71.66 -4.95
CA GLU A 34 -82.36 -72.85 -5.18
C GLU A 34 -83.72 -72.28 -5.58
N PRO A 35 -84.08 -72.20 -6.88
CA PRO A 35 -85.49 -72.25 -7.16
C PRO A 35 -85.90 -73.59 -6.56
N GLN A 36 -86.80 -73.57 -5.58
CA GLN A 36 -87.62 -74.74 -5.34
C GLN A 36 -88.13 -75.13 -6.73
N LEU A 37 -87.53 -76.19 -7.28
CA LEU A 37 -87.76 -76.66 -8.63
C LEU A 37 -89.11 -77.36 -8.60
N THR A 38 -90.18 -76.58 -8.46
CA THR A 38 -91.48 -76.99 -8.97
C THR A 38 -91.39 -76.88 -10.48
N TYR A 39 -90.72 -77.86 -11.09
CA TYR A 39 -90.79 -78.10 -12.52
C TYR A 39 -92.27 -78.30 -12.85
N ARG A 40 -92.87 -77.29 -13.48
CA ARG A 40 -94.23 -77.37 -14.01
C ARG A 40 -94.10 -77.53 -15.52
N PRO A 41 -94.27 -78.75 -16.07
CA PRO A 41 -94.02 -79.01 -17.48
C PRO A 41 -94.89 -78.08 -18.35
N LYS A 42 -94.26 -77.49 -19.38
CA LYS A 42 -94.87 -76.49 -20.28
C LYS A 42 -96.11 -77.05 -21.01
N PHE A 43 -96.20 -78.37 -21.10
CA PHE A 43 -97.40 -79.12 -21.39
C PHE A 43 -97.60 -80.15 -20.27
N PRO A 44 -98.57 -79.95 -19.35
CA PRO A 44 -98.87 -80.98 -18.36
C PRO A 44 -99.29 -82.24 -19.11
N LEU A 45 -98.82 -83.40 -18.63
CA LEU A 45 -99.32 -84.68 -19.13
C LEU A 45 -100.85 -84.68 -19.04
N PRO A 46 -101.55 -85.20 -20.05
CA PRO A 46 -102.99 -85.40 -19.98
C PRO A 46 -103.37 -86.04 -18.64
N ASP A 47 -104.47 -85.59 -18.04
CA ASP A 47 -104.85 -85.96 -16.67
C ASP A 47 -104.95 -87.49 -16.50
N GLU A 48 -105.16 -88.24 -17.59
CA GLU A 48 -105.19 -89.70 -17.61
C GLU A 48 -103.83 -90.34 -17.25
N ILE A 49 -102.70 -89.70 -17.58
CA ILE A 49 -101.35 -90.24 -17.34
C ILE A 49 -100.85 -89.91 -15.94
N ASN A 50 -101.25 -88.76 -15.38
CA ASN A 50 -100.91 -88.40 -13.99
C ASN A 50 -101.66 -89.24 -12.94
N GLN A 51 -102.81 -89.82 -13.33
CA GLN A 51 -103.62 -90.67 -12.46
C GLN A 51 -103.28 -92.17 -12.60
N LEU A 52 -102.38 -92.53 -13.51
CA LEU A 52 -101.93 -93.92 -13.69
C LEU A 52 -101.00 -94.33 -12.53
N PRO A 53 -101.19 -95.53 -11.95
CA PRO A 53 -100.36 -96.01 -10.86
C PRO A 53 -98.92 -96.30 -11.36
N ARG A 54 -97.94 -96.12 -10.46
CA ARG A 54 -96.50 -96.09 -10.81
C ARG A 54 -95.97 -97.38 -11.44
N ASP A 55 -96.66 -98.49 -11.27
CA ASP A 55 -96.39 -99.80 -11.86
C ASP A 55 -96.71 -99.88 -13.36
N GLN A 56 -97.53 -98.96 -13.89
CA GLN A 56 -97.91 -98.89 -15.31
C GLN A 56 -97.16 -97.81 -16.10
N THR A 57 -96.54 -96.85 -15.42
CA THR A 57 -95.70 -95.83 -16.06
C THR A 57 -94.24 -96.27 -16.23
N VAL A 58 -93.96 -97.52 -15.83
CA VAL A 58 -92.65 -98.17 -15.81
C VAL A 58 -92.67 -99.36 -16.78
N CYS A 59 -91.67 -99.46 -17.64
CA CYS A 59 -91.54 -100.59 -18.55
C CYS A 59 -91.32 -101.90 -17.78
N GLN A 60 -92.17 -102.92 -17.98
CA GLN A 60 -92.12 -104.19 -17.26
C GLN A 60 -90.85 -105.03 -17.50
N TYR A 61 -90.07 -104.74 -18.55
CA TYR A 61 -88.85 -105.48 -18.89
C TYR A 61 -87.54 -104.83 -18.41
N CYS A 62 -87.50 -103.50 -18.31
CA CYS A 62 -86.29 -102.77 -17.92
C CYS A 62 -86.46 -101.85 -16.70
N GLY A 63 -87.67 -101.72 -16.14
CA GLY A 63 -87.91 -101.00 -14.90
C GLY A 63 -87.75 -99.48 -14.99
N VAL A 64 -87.58 -98.92 -16.19
CA VAL A 64 -87.39 -97.47 -16.40
C VAL A 64 -88.73 -96.81 -16.68
N SER A 65 -89.01 -95.69 -16.00
CA SER A 65 -90.22 -94.88 -16.23
C SER A 65 -90.08 -94.02 -17.49
N TYR A 66 -91.10 -94.04 -18.36
CA TYR A 66 -91.13 -93.23 -19.59
C TYR A 66 -91.07 -91.71 -19.34
N LEU A 67 -91.38 -91.25 -18.12
CA LEU A 67 -91.32 -89.85 -17.69
C LEU A 67 -89.90 -89.37 -17.40
N VAL A 68 -89.04 -90.28 -16.93
CA VAL A 68 -87.63 -89.99 -16.61
C VAL A 68 -86.82 -89.74 -17.89
N LEU A 69 -87.22 -90.33 -19.03
CA LEU A 69 -86.51 -90.17 -20.30
C LEU A 69 -86.58 -88.74 -20.86
N SER A 70 -87.73 -88.05 -20.74
CA SER A 70 -87.87 -86.65 -21.18
C SER A 70 -87.13 -85.66 -20.28
N GLU A 71 -87.08 -85.94 -18.99
CA GLU A 71 -86.31 -85.14 -18.02
C GLU A 71 -84.80 -85.33 -18.23
N ILE A 72 -84.35 -86.58 -18.46
CA ILE A 72 -82.97 -86.88 -18.84
C ILE A 72 -82.59 -86.11 -20.11
N LYS A 73 -83.42 -86.13 -21.17
CA LYS A 73 -83.13 -85.37 -22.39
C LYS A 73 -83.05 -83.85 -22.19
N GLN A 74 -83.92 -83.28 -21.35
CA GLN A 74 -83.86 -81.84 -21.04
C GLN A 74 -82.62 -81.48 -20.20
N LEU A 75 -82.20 -82.38 -19.31
CA LEU A 75 -80.97 -82.22 -18.54
C LEU A 75 -79.74 -82.38 -19.43
N GLU A 76 -79.73 -83.32 -20.36
CA GLU A 76 -78.67 -83.49 -21.38
C GLU A 76 -78.55 -82.22 -22.23
N GLU A 77 -79.65 -81.67 -22.75
CA GLU A 77 -79.65 -80.45 -23.56
C GLU A 77 -79.18 -79.22 -22.74
N ARG A 78 -79.54 -79.15 -21.45
CA ARG A 78 -79.10 -78.08 -20.55
C ARG A 78 -77.62 -78.23 -20.18
N ILE A 79 -77.13 -79.45 -19.93
CA ILE A 79 -75.71 -79.73 -19.71
C ILE A 79 -74.91 -79.39 -20.96
N GLU A 80 -75.41 -79.76 -22.14
CA GLU A 80 -74.75 -79.45 -23.41
C GLU A 80 -74.68 -77.95 -23.63
N LYS A 81 -75.77 -77.21 -23.39
CA LYS A 81 -75.77 -75.73 -23.45
C LYS A 81 -74.81 -75.10 -22.44
N GLN A 82 -74.83 -75.54 -21.19
CA GLN A 82 -73.90 -75.03 -20.16
C GLN A 82 -72.45 -75.38 -20.49
N SER A 83 -72.20 -76.55 -21.09
CA SER A 83 -70.87 -76.95 -21.54
C SER A 83 -70.39 -76.08 -22.69
N SER A 84 -71.26 -75.71 -23.64
CA SER A 84 -70.91 -74.77 -24.72
C SER A 84 -70.62 -73.37 -24.19
N GLU A 85 -71.44 -72.87 -23.24
CA GLU A 85 -71.21 -71.56 -22.61
C GLU A 85 -69.88 -71.53 -21.83
N LEU A 86 -69.53 -72.62 -21.13
CA LEU A 86 -68.24 -72.73 -20.45
C LEU A 86 -67.07 -72.74 -21.43
N ILE A 87 -67.19 -73.45 -22.57
CA ILE A 87 -66.15 -73.47 -23.60
C ILE A 87 -65.95 -72.05 -24.19
N ASP A 88 -67.05 -71.33 -24.47
CA ASP A 88 -66.98 -69.96 -24.99
C ASP A 88 -66.37 -68.99 -23.98
N LEU A 89 -66.73 -69.10 -22.69
CA LEU A 89 -66.14 -68.31 -21.63
C LEU A 89 -64.64 -68.59 -21.47
N LEU A 90 -64.24 -69.87 -21.51
CA LEU A 90 -62.83 -70.27 -21.45
C LEU A 90 -62.02 -69.68 -22.62
N ALA A 91 -62.58 -69.73 -23.83
CA ALA A 91 -61.96 -69.11 -25.01
C ALA A 91 -61.82 -67.59 -24.85
N GLN A 92 -62.84 -66.91 -24.31
CA GLN A 92 -62.78 -65.47 -24.04
C GLN A 92 -61.75 -65.12 -22.96
N THR A 93 -61.61 -65.92 -21.90
CA THR A 93 -60.57 -65.71 -20.88
C THR A 93 -59.17 -65.88 -21.46
N GLN A 94 -58.93 -66.89 -22.30
CA GLN A 94 -57.62 -67.08 -22.94
C GLN A 94 -57.24 -65.86 -23.80
N ILE A 95 -58.18 -65.34 -24.60
CA ILE A 95 -57.95 -64.13 -25.42
C ILE A 95 -57.65 -62.92 -24.52
N LYS A 96 -58.35 -62.77 -23.40
CA LYS A 96 -58.11 -61.66 -22.45
C LYS A 96 -56.76 -61.79 -21.76
N ASP A 97 -56.36 -63.00 -21.36
CA ASP A 97 -55.07 -63.25 -20.72
C ASP A 97 -53.91 -62.92 -21.67
N GLU A 98 -54.04 -63.27 -22.95
CA GLU A 98 -53.09 -62.88 -23.99
C GLU A 98 -53.03 -61.35 -24.16
N GLN A 99 -54.17 -60.66 -24.15
CA GLN A 99 -54.22 -59.19 -24.20
C GLN A 99 -53.58 -58.54 -22.97
N ILE A 100 -53.83 -59.08 -21.77
CA ILE A 100 -53.21 -58.61 -20.53
C ILE A 100 -51.69 -58.78 -20.60
N ALA A 101 -51.20 -59.93 -21.08
CA ALA A 101 -49.77 -60.19 -21.23
C ALA A 101 -49.09 -59.19 -22.17
N VAL A 102 -49.76 -58.82 -23.28
CA VAL A 102 -49.25 -57.79 -24.21
C VAL A 102 -49.19 -56.41 -23.53
N VAL A 103 -50.25 -56.01 -22.82
CA VAL A 103 -50.31 -54.72 -22.10
C VAL A 103 -49.28 -54.66 -20.98
N GLU A 104 -49.06 -55.76 -20.25
CA GLU A 104 -48.01 -55.82 -19.22
C GLU A 104 -46.61 -55.69 -19.80
N LEU A 105 -46.35 -56.31 -20.96
CA LEU A 105 -45.07 -56.17 -21.64
C LEU A 105 -44.85 -54.73 -22.10
N GLU A 106 -45.87 -54.08 -22.64
CA GLU A 106 -45.83 -52.68 -23.04
C GLU A 106 -45.59 -51.75 -21.84
N ASN A 107 -46.29 -51.96 -20.72
CA ASN A 107 -46.06 -51.22 -19.47
C ASN A 107 -44.64 -51.41 -18.93
N LYS A 108 -44.10 -52.63 -18.98
CA LYS A 108 -42.69 -52.89 -18.61
C LYS A 108 -41.73 -52.12 -19.52
N ASN A 109 -42.03 -52.00 -20.81
CA ASN A 109 -41.22 -51.23 -21.75
C ASN A 109 -41.30 -49.72 -21.49
N LEU A 110 -42.51 -49.19 -21.30
CA LEU A 110 -42.75 -47.78 -20.97
C LEU A 110 -42.05 -47.38 -19.66
N ASN A 111 -42.09 -48.23 -18.63
CA ASN A 111 -41.39 -47.98 -17.38
C ASN A 111 -39.87 -47.93 -17.54
N LYS A 112 -39.28 -48.76 -18.41
CA LYS A 112 -37.86 -48.68 -18.74
C LYS A 112 -37.52 -47.35 -19.43
N GLN A 113 -38.34 -46.94 -20.39
CA GLN A 113 -38.16 -45.65 -21.08
C GLN A 113 -38.28 -44.47 -20.10
N LEU A 114 -39.25 -44.49 -19.18
CA LEU A 114 -39.39 -43.45 -18.15
C LEU A 114 -38.15 -43.35 -17.26
N GLN A 115 -37.58 -44.48 -16.83
CA GLN A 115 -36.34 -44.47 -16.04
C GLN A 115 -35.16 -43.90 -16.81
N GLU A 116 -35.07 -44.15 -18.12
CA GLU A 116 -34.03 -43.57 -18.97
C GLU A 116 -34.22 -42.05 -19.11
N ILE A 117 -35.44 -41.60 -19.35
CA ILE A 117 -35.77 -40.16 -19.43
C ILE A 117 -35.40 -39.44 -18.14
N GLN A 118 -35.77 -40.01 -16.97
CA GLN A 118 -35.41 -39.43 -15.67
C GLN A 118 -33.90 -39.29 -15.45
N LYS A 119 -33.11 -40.28 -15.89
CA LYS A 119 -31.64 -40.20 -15.86
C LYS A 119 -31.12 -39.08 -16.76
N THR A 120 -31.68 -38.94 -17.95
CA THR A 120 -31.30 -37.85 -18.87
C THR A 120 -31.66 -36.48 -18.31
N ASP A 121 -32.81 -36.32 -17.67
CA ASP A 121 -33.23 -35.05 -17.05
C ASP A 121 -32.28 -34.62 -15.92
N SER A 122 -31.86 -35.57 -15.08
CA SER A 122 -30.86 -35.30 -14.03
C SER A 122 -29.53 -34.83 -14.62
N SER A 123 -29.09 -35.43 -15.73
CA SER A 123 -27.87 -35.02 -16.42
C SER A 123 -28.01 -33.64 -17.05
N ILE A 124 -29.16 -33.35 -17.69
CA ILE A 124 -29.47 -32.03 -18.26
C ILE A 124 -29.45 -30.94 -17.19
N TYR A 125 -29.99 -31.22 -16.00
CA TYR A 125 -29.95 -30.27 -14.89
C TYR A 125 -28.52 -29.91 -14.47
N GLN A 126 -27.65 -30.92 -14.33
CA GLN A 126 -26.24 -30.72 -14.00
C GLN A 126 -25.54 -29.88 -15.07
N ILE A 127 -25.73 -30.22 -16.35
CA ILE A 127 -25.15 -29.48 -17.49
C ILE A 127 -25.63 -28.02 -17.50
N ARG A 128 -26.89 -27.75 -17.17
CA ARG A 128 -27.41 -26.37 -17.08
C ARG A 128 -26.74 -25.60 -15.96
N ASN A 129 -26.58 -26.22 -14.79
CA ASN A 129 -25.92 -25.59 -13.66
C ASN A 129 -24.45 -25.27 -13.99
N ASP A 130 -23.73 -26.21 -14.62
CA ASP A 130 -22.35 -26.01 -15.04
C ASP A 130 -22.24 -24.91 -16.11
N ARG A 131 -23.16 -24.88 -17.07
CA ARG A 131 -23.25 -23.80 -18.06
C ARG A 131 -23.44 -22.44 -17.40
N ASP A 132 -24.33 -22.34 -16.42
CA ASP A 132 -24.62 -21.07 -15.75
C ASP A 132 -23.43 -20.61 -14.89
N ASN A 133 -22.74 -21.55 -14.23
CA ASN A 133 -21.48 -21.28 -13.52
C ASN A 133 -20.38 -20.79 -14.47
N LEU A 134 -20.18 -21.47 -15.61
CA LEU A 134 -19.20 -21.06 -16.62
C LEU A 134 -19.55 -19.70 -17.22
N ARG A 135 -20.84 -19.41 -17.42
CA ARG A 135 -21.30 -18.11 -17.89
C ARG A 135 -20.93 -17.00 -16.90
N CYS A 136 -21.18 -17.18 -15.60
CA CYS A 136 -20.75 -16.22 -14.59
C CYS A 136 -19.24 -16.00 -14.60
N GLN A 137 -18.43 -17.07 -14.75
CA GLN A 137 -16.97 -16.93 -14.86
C GLN A 137 -16.55 -16.15 -16.12
N VAL A 138 -17.22 -16.35 -17.25
CA VAL A 138 -16.95 -15.57 -18.48
C VAL A 138 -17.28 -14.10 -18.28
N ASP A 139 -18.39 -13.78 -17.62
CA ASP A 139 -18.79 -12.41 -17.33
C ASP A 139 -17.77 -11.72 -16.39
N ASP A 140 -17.30 -12.41 -15.35
CA ASP A 140 -16.26 -11.92 -14.44
C ASP A 140 -14.93 -11.68 -15.17
N LEU A 141 -14.51 -12.61 -16.03
CA LEU A 141 -13.30 -12.46 -16.84
C LEU A 141 -13.44 -11.31 -17.85
N SER A 142 -14.62 -11.11 -18.43
CA SER A 142 -14.89 -9.99 -19.33
C SER A 142 -14.73 -8.66 -18.60
N ALA A 143 -15.30 -8.53 -17.41
CA ALA A 143 -15.14 -7.34 -16.58
C ALA A 143 -13.66 -7.10 -16.20
N ALA A 144 -12.94 -8.16 -15.85
CA ALA A 144 -11.51 -8.07 -15.56
C ALA A 144 -10.69 -7.59 -16.77
N VAL A 145 -10.98 -8.09 -17.97
CA VAL A 145 -10.33 -7.64 -19.22
C VAL A 145 -10.62 -6.17 -19.50
N GLU A 146 -11.85 -5.70 -19.31
CA GLU A 146 -12.20 -4.29 -19.50
C GLU A 146 -11.44 -3.37 -18.53
N THR A 147 -11.36 -3.76 -17.25
CA THR A 147 -10.61 -2.99 -16.24
C THR A 147 -9.11 -2.97 -16.55
N ALA A 148 -8.53 -4.10 -16.97
CA ALA A 148 -7.14 -4.19 -17.40
C ALA A 148 -6.89 -3.27 -18.62
N GLY A 149 -7.75 -3.31 -19.64
CA GLY A 149 -7.66 -2.42 -20.79
C GLY A 149 -7.76 -0.93 -20.43
N ALA A 150 -8.58 -0.57 -19.44
CA ALA A 150 -8.64 0.80 -18.92
C ALA A 150 -7.36 1.22 -18.17
N THR A 151 -6.72 0.31 -17.44
CA THR A 151 -5.42 0.57 -16.78
C THR A 151 -4.29 0.71 -17.79
N GLU A 152 -4.28 -0.11 -18.85
CA GLU A 152 -3.29 -0.03 -19.93
C GLU A 152 -3.36 1.32 -20.64
N LYS A 153 -4.56 1.79 -20.99
CA LYS A 153 -4.75 3.11 -21.62
C LYS A 153 -4.25 4.25 -20.73
N ARG A 154 -4.48 4.18 -19.42
CA ARG A 154 -3.96 5.18 -18.46
C ARG A 154 -2.44 5.16 -18.41
N CYS A 155 -1.83 3.98 -18.28
CA CYS A 155 -0.38 3.84 -18.27
C CYS A 155 0.26 4.34 -19.57
N MET A 156 -0.34 4.04 -20.72
CA MET A 156 0.09 4.57 -22.01
C MET A 156 0.04 6.10 -22.05
N HIS A 157 -1.00 6.72 -21.50
CA HIS A 157 -1.10 8.18 -21.43
C HIS A 157 0.02 8.78 -20.56
N GLU A 158 0.27 8.22 -19.36
CA GLU A 158 1.36 8.65 -18.48
C GLU A 158 2.74 8.48 -19.12
N LEU A 159 2.96 7.40 -19.87
CA LEU A 159 4.19 7.18 -20.64
C LEU A 159 4.37 8.24 -21.74
N THR A 160 3.30 8.59 -22.46
CA THR A 160 3.39 9.66 -23.46
C THR A 160 3.68 11.03 -22.84
N GLU A 161 3.09 11.33 -21.69
CA GLU A 161 3.31 12.58 -20.97
C GLU A 161 4.75 12.68 -20.41
N THR A 162 5.24 11.61 -19.78
CA THR A 162 6.63 11.55 -19.26
C THR A 162 7.64 11.65 -20.39
N ARG A 163 7.39 11.01 -21.54
CA ARG A 163 8.22 11.18 -22.74
C ARG A 163 8.25 12.63 -23.21
N GLY A 164 7.10 13.31 -23.29
CA GLY A 164 7.05 14.72 -23.65
C GLY A 164 7.82 15.64 -22.70
N ARG A 165 7.77 15.35 -21.38
CA ARG A 165 8.58 16.06 -20.38
C ARG A 165 10.08 15.83 -20.57
N LEU A 166 10.48 14.59 -20.88
CA LEU A 166 11.88 14.26 -21.14
C LEU A 166 12.41 14.97 -22.40
N ASP A 167 11.62 15.01 -23.47
CA ASP A 167 11.97 15.71 -24.71
C ASP A 167 12.20 17.21 -24.45
N LEU A 168 11.31 17.85 -23.69
CA LEU A 168 11.45 19.25 -23.29
C LEU A 168 12.71 19.49 -22.44
N ALA A 169 12.97 18.61 -21.47
CA ALA A 169 14.17 18.69 -20.63
C ALA A 169 15.45 18.51 -21.48
N GLY A 170 15.41 17.63 -22.49
CA GLY A 170 16.49 17.47 -23.46
C GLY A 170 16.81 18.76 -24.21
N VAL A 171 15.78 19.42 -24.76
CA VAL A 171 15.95 20.72 -25.46
C VAL A 171 16.53 21.80 -24.53
N GLN A 172 16.09 21.85 -23.26
CA GLN A 172 16.63 22.78 -22.27
C GLN A 172 18.10 22.49 -21.93
N ALA A 173 18.46 21.22 -21.77
CA ALA A 173 19.83 20.80 -21.51
C ALA A 173 20.76 21.17 -22.67
N ASP A 174 20.32 21.01 -23.91
CA ASP A 174 21.08 21.41 -25.10
C ASP A 174 21.26 22.93 -25.18
N ALA A 175 20.21 23.71 -24.87
CA ALA A 175 20.31 25.17 -24.80
C ALA A 175 21.34 25.62 -23.74
N LEU A 176 21.31 25.01 -22.56
CA LEU A 176 22.30 25.27 -21.50
C LEU A 176 23.70 24.86 -21.94
N ARG A 177 23.87 23.70 -22.58
CA ARG A 177 25.15 23.24 -23.11
C ARG A 177 25.73 24.24 -24.12
N HIS A 178 24.91 24.76 -25.04
CA HIS A 178 25.35 25.78 -25.98
C HIS A 178 25.74 27.10 -25.29
N SER A 179 25.01 27.51 -24.25
CA SER A 179 25.35 28.70 -23.46
C SER A 179 26.72 28.55 -22.76
N LEU A 180 26.99 27.38 -22.18
CA LEU A 180 28.26 27.05 -21.53
C LEU A 180 29.42 27.04 -22.52
N ILE A 181 29.23 26.45 -23.71
CA ILE A 181 30.23 26.48 -24.77
C ILE A 181 30.55 27.93 -25.14
N ARG A 182 29.55 28.80 -25.30
CA ARG A 182 29.73 30.22 -25.61
C ARG A 182 30.50 30.96 -24.52
N ILE A 183 30.16 30.74 -23.25
CA ILE A 183 30.85 31.36 -22.11
C ILE A 183 32.30 30.90 -22.08
N ARG A 184 32.54 29.60 -22.20
CA ARG A 184 33.90 29.03 -22.25
C ARG A 184 34.73 29.66 -23.34
N SER A 185 34.19 29.80 -24.56
CA SER A 185 34.91 30.45 -25.66
C SER A 185 35.25 31.90 -25.34
N LYS A 186 34.33 32.67 -24.75
CA LYS A 186 34.60 34.04 -24.31
C LYS A 186 35.71 34.11 -23.25
N CYS A 187 35.68 33.22 -22.25
CA CYS A 187 36.73 33.15 -21.23
C CYS A 187 38.09 32.83 -21.84
N ILE A 188 38.15 31.90 -22.80
CA ILE A 188 39.39 31.59 -23.51
C ILE A 188 39.90 32.82 -24.26
N HIS A 189 39.03 33.56 -24.96
CA HIS A 189 39.45 34.80 -25.64
C HIS A 189 40.00 35.86 -24.68
N ILE A 190 39.38 36.04 -23.50
CA ILE A 190 39.86 37.00 -22.49
C ILE A 190 41.21 36.55 -21.91
N LEU A 191 41.37 35.25 -21.60
CA LEU A 191 42.61 34.72 -21.04
C LEU A 191 43.77 34.73 -22.05
N CYS A 192 43.46 34.55 -23.33
CA CYS A 192 44.43 34.62 -24.42
C CYS A 192 44.60 36.04 -24.96
N ASP A 193 43.90 37.05 -24.43
CA ASP A 193 44.08 38.44 -24.84
C ASP A 193 45.47 38.89 -24.41
N SER A 194 46.36 39.01 -25.41
CA SER A 194 47.75 39.40 -25.23
C SER A 194 47.87 40.77 -24.60
N ASN A 195 46.91 41.69 -24.81
CA ASN A 195 46.93 43.00 -24.18
C ASN A 195 46.71 42.89 -22.68
N VAL A 196 45.70 42.13 -22.24
CA VAL A 196 45.42 41.92 -20.81
C VAL A 196 46.61 41.23 -20.12
N MET A 197 47.15 40.19 -20.74
CA MET A 197 48.30 39.47 -20.18
C MET A 197 49.57 40.34 -20.14
N ASN A 198 49.79 41.19 -21.15
CA ASN A 198 50.90 42.14 -21.17
C ASN A 198 50.75 43.20 -20.08
N GLU A 199 49.57 43.77 -19.87
CA GLU A 199 49.33 44.75 -18.80
C GLU A 199 49.50 44.12 -17.41
N ILE A 200 48.99 42.89 -17.18
CA ILE A 200 49.25 42.15 -15.94
C ILE A 200 50.76 41.97 -15.72
N THR A 201 51.50 41.63 -16.77
CA THR A 201 52.96 41.44 -16.69
C THR A 201 53.68 42.75 -16.37
N LYS A 202 53.27 43.87 -16.98
CA LYS A 202 53.80 45.22 -16.67
C LYS A 202 53.54 45.60 -15.22
N ILE A 203 52.30 45.42 -14.74
CA ILE A 203 51.92 45.71 -13.34
C ILE A 203 52.78 44.88 -12.37
N ARG A 204 52.97 43.59 -12.63
CA ARG A 204 53.86 42.74 -11.82
C ARG A 204 55.29 43.28 -11.78
N SER A 205 55.84 43.66 -12.94
CA SER A 205 57.18 44.26 -13.00
C SER A 205 57.28 45.57 -12.20
N TYR A 206 56.26 46.43 -12.25
CA TYR A 206 56.24 47.66 -11.44
C TYR A 206 56.16 47.36 -9.94
N LEU A 207 55.33 46.41 -9.52
CA LEU A 207 55.23 46.01 -8.12
C LEU A 207 56.54 45.43 -7.59
N ASP A 208 57.24 44.62 -8.38
CA ASP A 208 58.55 44.08 -7.99
C ASP A 208 59.59 45.20 -7.84
N LYS A 209 59.60 46.20 -8.74
CA LYS A 209 60.47 47.39 -8.59
C LYS A 209 60.16 48.18 -7.33
N ILE A 210 58.88 48.40 -7.03
CA ILE A 210 58.45 49.10 -5.80
C ILE A 210 58.89 48.31 -4.57
N ARG A 211 58.73 46.98 -4.57
CA ARG A 211 59.17 46.11 -3.47
C ARG A 211 60.66 46.27 -3.19
N VAL A 212 61.51 46.14 -4.21
CA VAL A 212 62.97 46.28 -4.07
C VAL A 212 63.35 47.68 -3.55
N HIS A 213 62.69 48.73 -4.03
CA HIS A 213 62.96 50.08 -3.55
C HIS A 213 62.51 50.30 -2.10
N LEU A 214 61.42 49.67 -1.65
CA LEU A 214 61.01 49.70 -0.26
C LEU A 214 61.99 48.96 0.64
N GLU A 215 62.47 47.79 0.23
CA GLU A 215 63.51 47.03 0.94
C GLU A 215 64.79 47.86 1.12
N LEU A 216 65.28 48.48 0.04
CA LEU A 216 66.47 49.36 0.10
C LEU A 216 66.27 50.56 1.03
N LYS A 217 65.08 51.13 1.08
CA LYS A 217 64.77 52.24 1.99
C LYS A 217 64.67 51.78 3.43
N ASP A 218 64.12 50.60 3.69
CA ASP A 218 64.02 50.03 5.02
C ASP A 218 65.42 49.72 5.58
N ASP A 219 66.31 49.16 4.75
CA ASP A 219 67.73 48.97 5.09
C ASP A 219 68.41 50.31 5.43
N ALA A 220 68.21 51.34 4.60
CA ALA A 220 68.81 52.66 4.83
C ALA A 220 68.32 53.32 6.13
N VAL A 221 67.01 53.23 6.41
CA VAL A 221 66.40 53.72 7.66
C VAL A 221 66.96 52.96 8.85
N THR A 222 67.07 51.63 8.75
CA THR A 222 67.64 50.78 9.79
C THR A 222 69.09 51.17 10.08
N MET A 223 69.90 51.40 9.06
CA MET A 223 71.29 51.87 9.21
C MET A 223 71.37 53.27 9.85
N HIS A 224 70.51 54.22 9.43
CA HIS A 224 70.49 55.57 10.01
C HIS A 224 70.06 55.55 11.47
N LYS A 225 69.05 54.75 11.80
CA LYS A 225 68.59 54.54 13.18
C LYS A 225 69.74 54.01 14.05
N ALA A 226 70.41 52.94 13.61
CA ALA A 226 71.55 52.38 14.33
C ALA A 226 72.68 53.42 14.52
N GLY A 227 72.95 54.25 13.51
CA GLY A 227 73.94 55.33 13.60
C GLY A 227 73.56 56.42 14.61
N LEU A 228 72.29 56.83 14.67
CA LEU A 228 71.80 57.78 15.66
C LEU A 228 71.82 57.20 17.07
N GLU A 229 71.46 55.93 17.24
CA GLU A 229 71.54 55.24 18.53
C GLU A 229 72.99 55.15 19.04
N CYS A 230 73.97 54.90 18.18
CA CYS A 230 75.39 54.98 18.57
C CYS A 230 75.76 56.38 19.06
N ARG A 231 75.44 57.43 18.27
CA ARG A 231 75.76 58.81 18.64
C ARG A 231 75.07 59.26 19.93
N LEU A 232 73.85 58.79 20.17
CA LEU A 232 73.13 59.07 21.41
C LEU A 232 73.84 58.41 22.60
N ARG A 233 74.24 57.15 22.49
CA ARG A 233 75.02 56.46 23.54
C ARG A 233 76.34 57.18 23.83
N ASP A 234 77.08 57.58 22.80
CA ASP A 234 78.34 58.31 22.97
C ASP A 234 78.12 59.64 23.72
N ALA A 235 77.06 60.38 23.37
CA ALA A 235 76.72 61.64 24.03
C ALA A 235 76.23 61.44 25.48
N GLU A 236 75.46 60.36 25.74
CA GLU A 236 75.03 60.00 27.10
C GLU A 236 76.23 59.64 27.99
N GLU A 237 77.22 58.93 27.46
CA GLU A 237 78.47 58.62 28.15
C GLU A 237 79.30 59.88 28.42
N GLU A 238 79.39 60.80 27.45
CA GLU A 238 80.03 62.11 27.64
C GLU A 238 79.32 62.95 28.71
N CYS A 239 77.98 62.98 28.72
CA CYS A 239 77.22 63.67 29.77
C CYS A 239 77.49 63.06 31.15
N ALA A 240 77.53 61.73 31.24
CA ALA A 240 77.82 61.03 32.49
C ALA A 240 79.22 61.32 33.03
N THR A 241 80.23 61.41 32.15
CA THR A 241 81.61 61.78 32.56
C THR A 241 81.67 63.23 33.04
N LEU A 242 81.08 64.17 32.31
CA LEU A 242 81.02 65.58 32.70
C LEU A 242 80.25 65.79 34.01
N GLU A 243 79.18 65.05 34.24
CA GLU A 243 78.42 65.12 35.49
C GLU A 243 79.23 64.57 36.67
N HIS A 244 80.00 63.51 36.46
CA HIS A 244 80.95 63.00 37.46
C HIS A 244 82.07 64.00 37.76
N GLU A 245 82.65 64.64 36.75
CA GLU A 245 83.65 65.70 36.92
C GLU A 245 83.09 66.90 37.69
N LYS A 246 81.88 67.36 37.34
CA LYS A 246 81.16 68.41 38.06
C LYS A 246 80.98 68.05 39.53
N GLN A 247 80.52 66.84 39.83
CA GLN A 247 80.35 66.37 41.21
C GLN A 247 81.68 66.38 41.98
N CYS A 248 82.77 65.89 41.39
CA CYS A 248 84.10 65.94 42.00
C CYS A 248 84.55 67.37 42.30
N MET A 249 84.26 68.31 41.38
CA MET A 249 84.58 69.72 41.55
C MET A 249 83.72 70.39 42.63
N GLU A 250 82.43 70.08 42.71
CA GLU A 250 81.53 70.53 43.79
C GLU A 250 81.98 70.02 45.16
N GLU A 251 82.34 68.74 45.26
CA GLU A 251 82.91 68.15 46.48
C GLU A 251 84.26 68.79 46.86
N HIS A 252 85.10 69.11 45.88
CA HIS A 252 86.34 69.84 46.12
C HIS A 252 86.07 71.26 46.63
N TYR A 253 85.12 71.97 46.03
CA TYR A 253 84.71 73.31 46.47
C TYR A 253 84.13 73.28 47.89
N ALA A 254 83.21 72.35 48.19
CA ALA A 254 82.62 72.18 49.51
C ALA A 254 83.67 71.85 50.59
N ARG A 255 84.66 71.00 50.27
CA ARG A 255 85.81 70.74 51.15
C ARG A 255 86.64 71.99 51.39
N ASN A 256 86.93 72.76 50.34
CA ASN A 256 87.71 73.99 50.45
C ASN A 256 86.95 75.08 51.24
N GLU A 257 85.65 75.24 50.99
CA GLU A 257 84.78 76.13 51.73
C GLU A 257 84.73 75.75 53.21
N SER A 258 84.49 74.47 53.53
CA SER A 258 84.52 73.96 54.91
C SER A 258 85.86 74.25 55.58
N ARG A 259 86.98 74.08 54.88
CA ARG A 259 88.32 74.42 55.37
C ARG A 259 88.49 75.92 55.64
N MET A 260 87.94 76.78 54.77
CA MET A 260 87.97 78.24 54.94
C MET A 260 87.05 78.71 56.07
N VAL A 261 85.89 78.08 56.25
CA VAL A 261 84.97 78.32 57.38
C VAL A 261 85.62 77.89 58.70
N GLU A 262 86.24 76.70 58.75
CA GLU A 262 86.96 76.23 59.93
C GLU A 262 88.14 77.14 60.30
N LYS A 263 88.95 77.57 59.31
CA LYS A 263 89.99 78.58 59.54
C LYS A 263 89.44 79.90 60.08
N ARG A 264 88.28 80.36 59.58
CA ARG A 264 87.61 81.56 60.10
C ARG A 264 87.11 81.35 61.54
N ARG A 265 86.58 80.17 61.84
CA ARG A 265 86.13 79.81 63.19
C ARG A 265 87.30 79.77 64.17
N GLN A 266 88.41 79.11 63.82
CA GLN A 266 89.65 79.09 64.61
C GLN A 266 90.20 80.50 64.83
N TRP A 267 90.24 81.33 63.78
CA TRP A 267 90.66 82.73 63.90
C TRP A 267 89.72 83.52 64.83
N SER A 268 88.41 83.27 64.78
CA SER A 268 87.43 83.91 65.68
C SER A 268 87.53 83.41 67.12
N GLU A 269 87.83 82.13 67.34
CA GLU A 269 88.06 81.56 68.68
C GLU A 269 89.38 82.07 69.27
N GLU A 270 90.43 82.25 68.46
CA GLU A 270 91.71 82.84 68.87
C GLU A 270 91.58 84.34 69.22
N GLN A 271 90.71 85.09 68.54
CA GLN A 271 90.42 86.50 68.84
C GLN A 271 89.34 86.67 69.93
N GLY A 272 88.56 85.64 70.26
CA GLY A 272 87.46 85.67 71.22
C GLY A 272 87.83 85.80 72.70
N THR A 273 89.14 85.74 73.05
CA THR A 273 89.64 85.99 74.41
C THR A 273 90.01 87.46 74.70
N LEU A 274 89.82 88.41 73.78
CA LEU A 274 90.09 89.84 74.02
C LEU A 274 89.12 90.76 73.24
N LYS A 275 88.14 91.32 73.98
CA LYS A 275 87.24 92.46 73.62
C LYS A 275 86.19 92.13 72.54
N GLY A 276 84.91 92.46 72.68
CA GLY A 276 84.30 93.60 73.36
C GLY A 276 83.74 94.56 72.31
N ASP A 277 82.43 94.42 72.05
CA ASP A 277 81.43 95.33 71.46
C ASP A 277 81.85 96.54 70.59
N VAL A 278 81.15 96.75 69.46
CA VAL A 278 80.25 97.92 69.21
C VAL A 278 79.66 97.90 67.79
N LYS A 279 78.40 98.35 67.75
CA LYS A 279 77.43 98.56 66.65
C LYS A 279 77.87 99.61 65.60
N SER A 280 77.36 99.46 64.37
CA SER A 280 76.41 100.40 63.68
C SER A 280 76.69 100.74 62.19
N THR A 281 75.68 100.43 61.35
CA THR A 281 75.06 101.22 60.24
C THR A 281 75.74 101.56 58.89
N HIS A 282 74.87 101.44 57.85
CA HIS A 282 74.78 102.13 56.54
C HIS A 282 75.72 101.68 55.40
N ALA A 283 75.40 101.76 54.09
CA ALA A 283 74.18 101.87 53.25
C ALA A 283 74.66 101.90 51.78
N PHE A 284 73.77 101.63 50.79
CA PHE A 284 73.89 101.83 49.32
C PHE A 284 74.83 100.89 48.53
N GLY A 285 74.52 100.39 47.32
CA GLY A 285 73.40 100.62 46.38
C GLY A 285 73.78 100.12 44.95
N TYR A 286 72.76 99.96 44.08
CA TYR A 286 72.72 99.55 42.64
C TYR A 286 72.68 98.04 42.35
N SER A 287 71.60 97.39 41.85
CA SER A 287 70.50 97.65 40.91
C SER A 287 70.87 97.69 39.42
N HIS A 288 70.53 96.62 38.68
CA HIS A 288 69.82 96.74 37.40
C HIS A 288 68.93 95.53 37.08
N ASN A 289 67.70 95.84 36.68
CA ASN A 289 66.58 94.99 36.29
C ASN A 289 66.64 94.52 34.82
N SER A 290 66.06 93.35 34.54
CA SER A 290 65.03 93.07 33.52
C SER A 290 64.58 91.60 33.64
N VAL A 291 63.43 91.26 34.24
CA VAL A 291 62.07 91.19 33.65
C VAL A 291 62.05 90.71 32.20
N VAL A 292 61.48 89.51 31.95
CA VAL A 292 60.29 89.29 31.09
C VAL A 292 59.96 87.78 30.95
N ARG A 293 58.75 87.44 31.43
CA ARG A 293 57.75 86.42 30.99
C ARG A 293 57.95 84.92 31.24
N GLU A 294 57.20 84.46 32.25
CA GLU A 294 56.26 83.35 32.10
C GLU A 294 55.28 83.58 30.94
N ASN A 295 55.08 82.55 30.11
CA ASN A 295 53.80 82.26 29.46
C ASN A 295 53.74 80.79 29.01
N ARG A 296 52.79 80.07 29.61
CA ARG A 296 51.84 79.11 29.00
C ARG A 296 52.35 77.76 28.48
N VAL A 297 52.02 76.77 29.30
CA VAL A 297 51.31 75.51 28.98
C VAL A 297 50.35 75.60 27.76
N ASN A 298 50.37 74.55 26.94
CA ASN A 298 49.43 74.04 25.92
C ASN A 298 49.64 74.32 24.41
N ASP A 299 49.57 73.21 23.67
CA ASP A 299 49.24 72.98 22.25
C ASP A 299 50.33 73.00 21.17
N VAL A 300 51.01 71.86 20.96
CA VAL A 300 51.25 71.24 19.63
C VAL A 300 51.29 69.70 19.76
N ILE A 301 50.13 69.08 20.02
CA ILE A 301 49.81 67.71 19.55
C ILE A 301 48.77 67.91 18.45
N ALA A 302 49.23 68.18 17.22
CA ALA A 302 48.40 68.20 16.01
C ALA A 302 49.31 68.16 14.78
N LEU A 303 49.97 67.03 14.53
CA LEU A 303 50.60 66.72 13.23
C LEU A 303 50.75 65.21 13.00
N ILE A 304 49.82 64.42 13.54
CA ILE A 304 49.59 63.03 13.15
C ILE A 304 48.08 62.93 12.91
N LEU A 305 47.69 62.55 11.69
CA LEU A 305 46.33 62.48 11.11
C LEU A 305 45.87 63.73 10.34
N ASN A 306 46.49 63.94 9.18
CA ASN A 306 45.78 64.04 7.90
C ASN A 306 46.69 63.54 6.77
#